data_AF-A0A743PE96-F1
#
_entry.id   AF-A0A743PE96-F1
#
_cell.length_a   1.000
_cell.length_b   1.000
_cell.length_c   1.000
_cell.angle_alpha   90.00
_cell.angle_beta   90.00
_cell.angle_gamma   90.00
#
_symmetry.space_group_name_H-M   'P 1'
#
loop_
_entity.id
_entity.type
_entity.pdbx_description
1 polymer ?
#
loop_
_entity_poly.entity_id
_entity_poly.type
_entity_poly.pdbx_seq_one_letter_code
_entity_poly.pdbx_strand_id
1 'polypeptide(L)' 'MTIDKRALREVAEKATPGTWRRTSSLFNGITVTPFSLCGEEVTLAHTVEKRDAEFIAAANPATMLALLDENIQLQR' A
#
# COMPACT_ATOMS: atom_id res chain seq x y z
N MET A 1 7.46 13.62 -16.58
CA MET A 1 6.16 13.48 -15.90
C MET A 1 6.28 14.14 -14.53
N THR A 2 5.45 15.13 -14.22
CA THR A 2 5.46 15.79 -12.90
C THR A 2 4.46 15.07 -12.01
N ILE A 3 4.93 14.50 -10.90
CA ILE A 3 4.08 13.80 -9.93
C ILE A 3 3.48 14.85 -8.99
N ASP A 4 2.14 14.88 -8.88
CA ASP A 4 1.46 15.69 -7.87
C ASP A 4 1.58 15.02 -6.50
N LYS A 5 2.56 15.47 -5.71
CA LYS A 5 2.86 14.92 -4.38
C LYS A 5 1.76 15.20 -3.36
N ARG A 6 1.01 16.29 -3.51
CA ARG A 6 -0.08 16.64 -2.58
C ARG A 6 -1.26 15.70 -2.81
N ALA A 7 -1.65 15.54 -4.08
CA ALA A 7 -2.69 14.57 -4.44
C ALA A 7 -2.29 13.14 -4.01
N LEU A 8 -1.02 12.77 -4.17
CA LEU A 8 -0.52 11.46 -3.74
C LEU A 8 -0.56 11.26 -2.21
N ARG A 9 -0.23 12.30 -1.43
CA ARG A 9 -0.39 12.27 0.04
C ARG A 9 -1.85 12.08 0.43
N GLU A 10 -2.77 12.86 -0.15
CA GLU A 10 -4.20 12.79 0.18
C GLU A 10 -4.81 11.41 -0.08
N VAL A 11 -4.42 10.73 -1.16
CA VAL A 11 -4.90 9.36 -1.43
C VAL A 11 -4.27 8.33 -0.50
N ALA A 12 -3.00 8.50 -0.10
CA ALA A 12 -2.35 7.62 0.85
C ALA A 12 -2.97 7.74 2.25
N GLU A 13 -3.27 8.96 2.72
CA GLU A 13 -3.93 9.19 4.01
C GLU A 13 -5.33 8.56 4.10
N LYS A 14 -6.04 8.46 2.96
CA LYS A 14 -7.38 7.85 2.88
C LYS A 14 -7.38 6.33 2.66
N ALA A 15 -6.24 5.77 2.27
CA ALA A 15 -6.13 4.35 1.98
C ALA A 15 -6.10 3.52 3.27
N THR A 16 -6.29 2.20 3.15
CA THR A 16 -6.36 1.31 4.31
C THR A 16 -5.07 1.38 5.13
N PRO A 17 -5.13 1.77 6.41
CA PRO A 17 -3.94 1.89 7.25
C PRO A 17 -3.39 0.52 7.64
N GLY A 18 -2.14 0.51 8.11
CA GLY A 18 -1.48 -0.68 8.66
C GLY A 18 -0.71 -1.52 7.63
N THR A 19 -0.28 -2.70 8.06
CA THR A 19 0.56 -3.59 7.25
C THR A 19 -0.27 -4.27 6.18
N TRP A 20 0.23 -4.19 4.95
CA TRP A 20 -0.35 -4.89 3.81
C TRP A 20 0.46 -6.15 3.54
N ARG A 21 -0.21 -7.27 3.24
CA ARG A 21 0.44 -8.52 2.86
C ARG A 21 0.00 -8.94 1.46
N ARG A 22 0.94 -9.55 0.72
CA ARG A 22 0.67 -10.09 -0.60
C ARG A 22 -0.19 -11.34 -0.52
N THR A 23 -1.16 -11.46 -1.42
CA THR A 23 -1.87 -12.72 -1.64
C THR A 23 -2.07 -12.95 -3.12
N SER A 24 -1.94 -14.20 -3.55
CA SER A 24 -2.24 -14.60 -4.92
C SER A 24 -3.70 -14.99 -5.01
N SER A 25 -4.51 -14.15 -5.65
CA SER A 25 -5.90 -14.46 -5.98
C SER A 25 -6.10 -14.30 -7.48
N LEU A 26 -7.09 -14.99 -8.03
CA LEU A 26 -7.57 -14.77 -9.40
C LEU A 26 -8.29 -13.41 -9.54
N PHE A 27 -8.59 -12.76 -8.42
CA PHE A 27 -9.19 -11.43 -8.36
C PHE A 27 -8.16 -10.36 -8.01
N ASN A 28 -8.12 -9.27 -8.79
CA ASN A 28 -7.30 -8.09 -8.49
C ASN A 28 -8.07 -7.15 -7.55
N GLY A 29 -7.46 -6.71 -6.46
CA GLY A 29 -8.09 -5.77 -5.53
C GLY A 29 -7.41 -5.69 -4.17
N ILE A 30 -7.96 -4.84 -3.30
CA ILE A 30 -7.60 -4.77 -1.89
C ILE A 30 -8.76 -5.34 -1.09
N THR A 31 -8.53 -6.40 -0.32
CA THR A 31 -9.57 -7.00 0.51
C THR A 31 -9.33 -6.65 1.96
N VAL A 32 -10.26 -5.90 2.55
CA VAL A 32 -10.35 -5.64 3.99
C VAL A 32 -11.28 -6.71 4.55
N THR A 33 -10.72 -7.87 4.85
CA THR A 33 -11.44 -8.92 5.57
C THR A 33 -10.65 -9.26 6.82
N PRO A 34 -11.28 -9.72 7.91
CA PRO A 34 -10.60 -10.39 9.00
C PRO A 34 -10.10 -11.76 8.49
N PHE A 35 -9.17 -11.74 7.55
CA PHE A 35 -8.45 -12.92 7.13
C PHE A 35 -7.36 -13.12 8.17
N SER A 36 -7.66 -13.97 9.16
CA SER A 36 -6.73 -14.29 10.23
C SER A 36 -5.61 -15.18 9.66
N LEU A 37 -4.58 -14.57 9.09
CA LEU A 37 -3.33 -15.27 8.79
C LEU A 37 -2.55 -15.34 10.10
N CYS A 38 -2.65 -16.47 10.80
CA CYS A 38 -1.99 -16.68 12.09
C CYS A 38 -2.55 -15.81 13.26
N GLY A 39 -3.86 -15.48 13.25
CA GLY A 39 -4.49 -14.76 14.37
C GLY A 39 -4.38 -13.24 14.33
N GLU A 40 -3.83 -12.66 13.27
CA GLU A 40 -3.65 -11.20 13.09
C GLU A 40 -4.55 -10.68 11.97
N GLU A 41 -5.23 -9.55 12.19
CA GLU A 41 -5.96 -8.85 11.13
C GLU A 41 -4.99 -8.10 10.22
N VAL A 42 -4.92 -8.53 8.96
CA VAL A 42 -4.02 -7.95 7.96
C VAL A 42 -4.79 -7.49 6.74
N THR A 43 -4.36 -6.39 6.14
CA THR A 43 -4.88 -5.95 4.83
C THR A 43 -4.18 -6.75 3.74
N LEU A 44 -4.94 -7.26 2.77
CA LEU A 44 -4.38 -8.03 1.68
C LEU A 44 -4.40 -7.23 0.37
N ALA A 45 -3.25 -7.22 -0.31
CA ALA A 45 -3.12 -6.73 -1.68
C ALA A 45 -3.12 -7.93 -2.64
N HIS A 46 -4.04 -7.90 -3.61
CA HIS A 46 -4.30 -9.00 -4.53
C HIS A 46 -4.05 -8.55 -5.97
N THR A 47 -3.22 -9.32 -6.67
CA THR A 47 -3.05 -9.23 -8.12
C THR A 47 -2.86 -10.64 -8.68
N VAL A 48 -3.18 -10.83 -9.96
CA VAL A 48 -2.91 -12.09 -10.68
C VAL A 48 -1.42 -12.45 -10.62
N GLU A 49 -0.54 -11.46 -10.82
CA GLU A 49 0.91 -11.63 -10.73
C GLU A 49 1.41 -11.43 -9.31
N LYS A 50 2.00 -12.47 -8.69
CA LYS A 50 2.48 -12.43 -7.29
C LYS A 50 3.46 -11.28 -7.00
N ARG A 51 4.29 -10.93 -7.99
CA ARG A 51 5.29 -9.85 -7.87
C ARG A 51 4.64 -8.48 -7.73
N ASP A 52 3.51 -8.27 -8.40
CA ASP A 52 2.79 -7.00 -8.35
C ASP A 52 2.11 -6.84 -6.98
N ALA A 53 1.57 -7.92 -6.42
CA ALA A 53 1.00 -7.94 -5.07
C ALA A 53 2.08 -7.65 -4.00
N GLU A 54 3.28 -8.20 -4.18
CA GLU A 54 4.43 -7.91 -3.32
C GLU A 54 4.86 -6.45 -3.41
N PHE A 55 4.95 -5.90 -4.63
CA PHE A 55 5.25 -4.49 -4.83
C PHE A 55 4.21 -3.56 -4.19
N ILE A 56 2.91 -3.80 -4.42
CA ILE A 56 1.82 -3.00 -3.85
C ILE A 56 1.81 -3.10 -2.32
N ALA A 57 2.05 -4.29 -1.76
CA ALA A 57 2.13 -4.47 -0.31
C ALA A 57 3.32 -3.72 0.31
N ALA A 58 4.46 -3.66 -0.38
CA ALA A 58 5.61 -2.87 0.05
C ALA A 58 5.35 -1.36 -0.09
N ALA A 59 4.71 -0.95 -1.20
CA ALA A 59 4.30 0.43 -1.48
C ALA A 59 2.96 0.79 -0.81
N ASN A 60 2.74 0.29 0.41
CA ASN A 60 1.53 0.58 1.17
C ASN A 60 1.46 2.07 1.58
N PRO A 61 0.32 2.54 2.12
CA PRO A 61 0.14 3.94 2.47
C PRO A 61 1.20 4.49 3.43
N ALA A 62 1.62 3.71 4.43
CA ALA A 62 2.63 4.12 5.39
C ALA A 62 3.99 4.37 4.72
N THR A 63 4.44 3.44 3.88
CA THR A 63 5.68 3.58 3.09
C THR A 63 5.61 4.80 2.18
N MET A 64 4.49 5.01 1.50
CA MET A 64 4.33 6.14 0.58
C MET A 64 4.39 7.49 1.30
N LEU A 65 3.75 7.60 2.47
CA LEU A 65 3.81 8.82 3.28
C LEU A 65 5.24 9.10 3.78
N ALA A 66 5.94 8.08 4.25
CA ALA A 66 7.34 8.20 4.68
C ALA A 66 8.25 8.68 3.53
N LEU A 67 8.11 8.07 2.34
CA LEU A 67 8.87 8.50 1.15
C LEU A 67 8.54 9.94 0.72
N LEU A 68 7.29 10.37 0.84
CA LEU A 68 6.89 11.75 0.55
C LEU A 68 7.48 12.74 1.56
N ASP A 69 7.54 12.36 2.84
CA ASP A 69 8.17 13.18 3.88
C ASP A 69 9.68 13.35 3.63
N GLU A 70 10.39 12.25 3.37
CA GLU A 70 11.82 12.26 3.00
C GLU A 70 12.06 13.13 1.76
N ASN A 71 11.23 12.97 0.74
CA ASN A 71 11.37 13.72 -0.50
C ASN A 71 11.17 15.23 -0.30
N ILE A 72 10.25 15.65 0.57
CA ILE A 72 10.06 17.07 0.93
C ILE A 72 11.25 17.60 1.72
N GLN A 73 11.82 16.80 2.63
CA GLN A 73 13.00 17.20 3.40
C GLN A 73 14.22 17.44 2.49
N LEU A 74 14.45 16.56 1.51
CA LEU A 74 15.57 16.66 0.56
C LEU A 74 15.46 17.85 -0.41
N GLN A 75 14.27 18.45 -0.54
CA GLN A 75 14.02 19.59 -1.42
C GLN A 75 14.13 20.96 -0.71
N ARG A 76 14.47 20.97 0.59
CA ARG A 76 14.74 22.18 1.38
C ARG A 76 16.23 22.51 1.39
#